data_AF-A0A7X9JHT6-F1
#
_entry.id   AF-A0A7X9JHT6-F1
#
_cell.length_a   1.000
_cell.length_b   1.000
_cell.length_c   1.000
_cell.angle_alpha   90.00
_cell.angle_beta   90.00
_cell.angle_gamma   90.00
#
_symmetry.space_group_name_H-M   'P 1'
#
loop_
_entity.id
_entity.type
_entity.pdbx_description
1 polymer ?
#
loop_
_entity_poly.entity_id
_entity_poly.type
_entity_poly.pdbx_seq_one_letter_code
_entity_poly.pdbx_strand_id
1 'polypeptide(L)'
;EKMGVFPDARRPRVLWCGVTGDVEKLITLQKKLDADFATLGFLEEDRSFKAHLTLARIKDPRDITGMSEALKKYDSFKAGEFVADKLFLFQSNLSPQGAVYTKLAEFALGR
;
A
#
# COMPACT_ATOMS: atom_id res chain seq x y z
N GLU A 1 -3.46 -10.26 -8.73
CA GLU A 1 -3.26 -8.81 -8.57
C GLU A 1 -4.28 -8.06 -9.42
N LYS A 2 -4.76 -6.92 -8.93
CA LYS A 2 -5.70 -6.05 -9.65
C LYS A 2 -5.21 -4.62 -9.59
N MET A 3 -5.29 -3.90 -10.70
CA MET A 3 -5.01 -2.46 -10.73
C MET A 3 -6.23 -1.68 -10.23
N GLY A 4 -6.01 -0.64 -9.45
CA GLY A 4 -7.09 0.17 -8.92
C GLY A 4 -6.66 1.58 -8.55
N VAL A 5 -7.64 2.38 -8.16
CA VAL A 5 -7.43 3.76 -7.74
C VAL A 5 -8.13 4.08 -6.43
N PHE A 6 -7.61 5.07 -5.70
CA PHE A 6 -8.32 5.70 -4.57
C PHE A 6 -8.63 7.18 -4.84
N PRO A 7 -9.76 7.71 -4.35
CA PRO A 7 -10.86 6.94 -3.77
C PRO A 7 -11.66 6.18 -4.84
N ASP A 8 -11.85 6.78 -6.02
CA ASP A 8 -12.54 6.18 -7.17
C ASP A 8 -12.06 6.77 -8.51
N ALA A 9 -12.48 6.14 -9.62
CA ALA A 9 -12.04 6.48 -10.97
C ALA A 9 -12.51 7.85 -11.49
N ARG A 10 -13.51 8.48 -10.86
CA ARG A 10 -13.96 9.84 -11.23
C ARG A 10 -13.01 10.92 -10.70
N ARG A 11 -12.25 10.63 -9.64
CA ARG A 11 -11.33 11.61 -9.03
C ARG A 11 -10.07 10.92 -8.48
N PRO A 12 -9.33 10.17 -9.31
CA PRO A 12 -8.26 9.29 -8.85
C PRO A 12 -7.09 10.11 -8.26
N ARG A 13 -6.58 9.70 -7.10
CA ARG A 13 -5.42 10.29 -6.41
C ARG A 13 -4.27 9.34 -6.24
N VAL A 14 -4.56 8.06 -6.08
CA VAL A 14 -3.55 7.02 -5.89
C VAL A 14 -3.85 5.94 -6.89
N LEU A 15 -2.89 5.61 -7.76
CA LEU A 15 -2.90 4.40 -8.57
C LEU A 15 -2.14 3.32 -7.81
N TRP A 16 -2.72 2.14 -7.69
CA TRP A 16 -2.15 1.04 -6.93
C TRP A 16 -2.35 -0.30 -7.63
N CYS A 17 -1.50 -1.26 -7.24
CA CYS A 17 -1.61 -2.68 -7.61
C CYS A 17 -1.92 -3.49 -6.35
N GLY A 18 -2.99 -4.28 -6.38
CA GLY A 18 -3.42 -5.11 -5.26
C GLY A 18 -2.53 -6.33 -5.08
N VAL A 19 -2.15 -6.63 -3.83
CA VAL A 19 -1.35 -7.81 -3.48
C VAL A 19 -2.26 -9.02 -3.32
N THR A 20 -1.82 -10.19 -3.80
CA THR A 20 -2.52 -11.48 -3.68
C THR A 20 -1.61 -12.54 -3.05
N GLY A 21 -2.13 -13.74 -2.75
CA GLY A 21 -1.39 -14.81 -2.08
C GLY A 21 -1.78 -14.91 -0.60
N ASP A 22 -0.80 -14.92 0.29
CA ASP A 22 -0.97 -15.04 1.76
C ASP A 22 -1.50 -13.76 2.44
N VAL A 23 -2.49 -13.09 1.82
CA VAL A 23 -2.96 -11.76 2.24
C VAL A 23 -3.65 -11.79 3.61
N GLU A 24 -4.31 -12.90 3.97
CA GLU A 24 -4.92 -13.07 5.29
C GLU A 24 -3.87 -13.10 6.43
N LYS A 25 -2.70 -13.70 6.18
CA LYS A 25 -1.58 -13.65 7.14
C LYS A 25 -1.07 -12.22 7.29
N LEU A 26 -0.96 -11.48 6.19
CA LEU A 26 -0.56 -10.07 6.20
C LEU A 26 -1.56 -9.18 6.94
N ILE A 27 -2.87 -9.38 6.73
CA ILE A 27 -3.94 -8.66 7.45
C ILE A 27 -3.87 -8.98 8.95
N THR A 28 -3.65 -10.24 9.31
CA THR A 28 -3.50 -10.66 10.71
C THR A 28 -2.28 -10.01 11.36
N LEU A 29 -1.14 -10.00 10.66
CA LEU A 29 0.07 -9.32 11.11
C LEU A 29 -0.18 -7.81 11.31
N GLN A 30 -0.82 -7.14 10.35
CA GLN A 30 -1.12 -5.71 10.47
C GLN A 30 -2.01 -5.41 11.68
N LYS A 31 -3.09 -6.17 11.88
CA LYS A 31 -3.99 -5.99 13.04
C LYS A 31 -3.27 -6.18 14.37
N LYS A 32 -2.40 -7.19 14.45
CA LYS A 32 -1.59 -7.43 15.65
C LYS A 32 -0.65 -6.27 15.94
N LEU A 33 0.04 -5.76 14.92
CA LEU A 33 0.93 -4.60 15.07
C LEU A 33 0.14 -3.35 15.49
N ASP A 34 -1.03 -3.11 14.91
CA ASP A 34 -1.88 -1.96 15.24
C ASP A 34 -2.30 -1.99 16.71
N ALA A 35 -2.80 -3.14 17.20
CA ALA A 35 -3.17 -3.33 18.60
C ALA A 35 -1.96 -3.21 19.54
N ASP A 36 -0.81 -3.80 19.19
CA ASP A 36 0.41 -3.71 20.00
C ASP A 36 0.88 -2.24 20.08
N PHE A 37 0.82 -1.47 18.99
CA PHE A 37 1.15 -0.04 18.99
C PHE A 37 0.14 0.84 19.71
N ALA A 38 -1.14 0.48 19.73
CA ALA A 38 -2.14 1.16 20.54
C ALA A 38 -1.78 1.15 22.03
N THR A 39 -1.20 0.04 22.53
CA THR A 39 -0.71 -0.05 23.92
C THR A 39 0.45 0.91 24.23
N LEU A 40 1.17 1.36 23.19
CA LEU A 40 2.26 2.34 23.28
C LEU A 40 1.79 3.79 23.07
N GLY A 41 0.49 4.00 22.86
CA GLY A 41 -0.12 5.33 22.69
C GLY A 41 -0.28 5.79 21.24
N PHE A 42 -0.11 4.91 20.25
CA PHE A 42 -0.48 5.21 18.86
C PHE A 42 -1.99 5.05 18.65
N LEU A 43 -2.56 5.79 17.69
CA LEU A 43 -3.96 5.63 17.33
C LEU A 43 -4.12 4.41 16.41
N GLU A 44 -5.13 3.60 16.67
CA GLU A 44 -5.53 2.50 15.77
C GLU A 44 -6.08 3.06 14.45
N GLU A 45 -5.93 2.28 13.38
CA GLU A 45 -6.46 2.62 12.07
C GLU A 45 -7.88 2.06 11.88
N ASP A 46 -8.88 2.94 11.88
CA ASP A 46 -10.29 2.55 11.73
C ASP A 46 -10.63 1.99 10.33
N ARG A 47 -9.80 2.29 9.32
CA ARG A 47 -10.03 1.81 7.95
C ARG A 47 -9.52 0.39 7.80
N SER A 48 -10.34 -0.46 7.17
CA SER A 48 -9.90 -1.81 6.82
C SER A 48 -8.62 -1.78 5.99
N PHE A 49 -7.62 -2.54 6.43
CA PHE A 49 -6.36 -2.70 5.72
C PHE A 49 -6.59 -3.29 4.33
N LYS A 50 -6.07 -2.61 3.31
CA LYS A 50 -6.09 -3.08 1.91
C LYS A 50 -4.66 -3.31 1.47
N ALA A 51 -4.25 -4.55 1.26
CA ALA A 51 -2.90 -4.87 0.82
C ALA A 51 -2.68 -4.38 -0.63
N HIS A 52 -1.84 -3.36 -0.80
CA HIS A 52 -1.57 -2.76 -2.10
C HIS A 52 -0.17 -2.15 -2.18
N LEU A 53 0.37 -2.09 -3.38
CA LEU A 53 1.55 -1.29 -3.72
C LEU A 53 1.08 0.00 -4.38
N THR A 54 1.40 1.15 -3.80
CA THR A 54 1.18 2.44 -4.46
C THR A 54 2.18 2.57 -5.62
N LEU A 55 1.66 2.79 -6.83
CA LEU A 55 2.46 2.95 -8.04
C LEU A 55 2.65 4.42 -8.41
N ALA A 56 1.60 5.22 -8.22
CA ALA A 56 1.66 6.64 -8.52
C ALA A 56 0.69 7.44 -7.64
N ARG A 57 1.03 8.71 -7.40
CA ARG A 57 0.14 9.70 -6.80
C ARG A 57 -0.15 10.80 -7.81
N ILE A 58 -1.43 11.01 -8.09
CA ILE A 58 -1.92 11.99 -9.06
C ILE A 58 -2.09 13.32 -8.33
N LYS A 59 -1.25 14.32 -8.68
CA LYS A 59 -1.26 15.65 -8.05
C LYS A 59 -2.54 16.43 -8.38
N ASP A 60 -2.90 16.47 -9.66
CA ASP A 60 -4.13 17.10 -10.13
C ASP A 60 -5.00 16.09 -10.88
N PRO A 61 -6.14 15.67 -10.31
CA PRO A 61 -7.04 14.70 -10.95
C PRO A 61 -7.96 15.31 -12.01
N ARG A 62 -8.05 16.65 -12.10
CA ARG A 62 -9.20 17.33 -12.71
C ARG A 62 -9.33 17.02 -14.20
N ASP A 63 -8.19 16.85 -14.84
CA ASP A 63 -8.10 16.60 -16.28
C ASP A 63 -7.84 15.11 -16.60
N ILE A 64 -7.86 14.24 -15.58
CA ILE A 64 -7.70 12.80 -15.79
C ILE A 64 -9.00 12.22 -16.33
N THR A 65 -8.96 11.83 -17.59
CA THR A 65 -10.03 11.10 -18.29
C THR A 65 -9.54 9.70 -18.68
N GLY A 66 -10.45 8.79 -19.02
CA GLY A 66 -10.07 7.46 -19.50
C GLY A 66 -9.54 6.49 -18.42
N MET A 67 -9.61 6.85 -17.14
CA MET A 67 -9.06 6.03 -16.05
C MET A 67 -9.73 4.65 -15.97
N SER A 68 -11.06 4.59 -16.13
CA SER A 68 -11.81 3.33 -16.11
C SER A 68 -11.40 2.40 -17.25
N GLU A 69 -11.22 2.94 -18.45
CA GLU A 69 -10.78 2.23 -19.65
C GLU A 69 -9.34 1.75 -19.49
N ALA A 70 -8.46 2.59 -18.95
CA ALA A 70 -7.08 2.22 -18.65
C ALA A 70 -7.03 1.07 -17.64
N LEU A 71 -7.78 1.14 -16.54
CA LEU A 71 -7.83 0.06 -15.55
C LEU A 71 -8.32 -1.25 -16.17
N LYS A 72 -9.36 -1.22 -17.03
CA LYS A 72 -9.84 -2.40 -17.76
C LYS A 72 -8.78 -2.96 -18.72
N LYS A 73 -8.07 -2.10 -19.45
CA LYS A 73 -7.00 -2.50 -20.38
C LYS A 73 -5.89 -3.28 -19.68
N TYR A 74 -5.61 -2.94 -18.42
CA TYR A 74 -4.56 -3.58 -17.61
C TYR A 74 -5.09 -4.56 -16.56
N ASP A 75 -6.34 -5.04 -16.68
CA ASP A 75 -6.94 -5.94 -15.69
C ASP A 75 -6.20 -7.29 -15.58
N SER A 76 -5.57 -7.73 -16.68
CA SER A 76 -4.74 -8.94 -16.73
C SER A 76 -3.25 -8.71 -16.42
N PHE A 77 -2.87 -7.51 -15.96
CA PHE A 77 -1.48 -7.19 -15.63
C PHE A 77 -0.98 -8.07 -14.48
N LYS A 78 0.27 -8.54 -14.59
CA LYS A 78 0.98 -9.33 -13.58
C LYS A 78 2.24 -8.60 -13.15
N ALA A 79 2.36 -8.31 -11.85
CA ALA A 79 3.50 -7.59 -11.30
C ALA A 79 4.69 -8.50 -11.00
N GLY A 80 4.44 -9.81 -10.92
CA GLY A 80 5.41 -10.81 -10.48
C GLY A 80 5.18 -11.22 -9.03
N GLU A 81 5.96 -12.21 -8.59
CA GLU A 81 5.82 -12.83 -7.28
C GLU A 81 7.11 -12.70 -6.49
N PHE A 82 6.99 -12.63 -5.17
CA PHE A 82 8.12 -12.66 -4.26
C PHE A 82 7.72 -13.34 -2.95
N VAL A 83 8.72 -13.82 -2.22
CA VAL A 83 8.53 -14.32 -0.86
C VAL A 83 8.79 -13.17 0.11
N ALA A 84 7.79 -12.82 0.91
CA ALA A 84 7.97 -11.88 2.01
C ALA A 84 8.65 -12.59 3.18
N ASP A 85 9.98 -12.50 3.24
CA ASP A 85 10.82 -13.14 4.27
C ASP A 85 11.16 -12.21 5.44
N LYS A 86 10.86 -10.90 5.30
CA LYS A 86 11.26 -9.86 6.25
C LYS A 86 10.20 -8.78 6.40
N LEU A 87 10.13 -8.24 7.61
CA LEU A 87 9.42 -7.00 7.94
C LEU A 87 10.45 -5.91 8.25
N PHE A 88 10.19 -4.70 7.77
CA PHE A 88 11.07 -3.55 7.97
C PHE A 88 10.34 -2.42 8.68
N LEU A 89 11.00 -1.81 9.66
CA LEU A 89 10.55 -0.54 10.23
C LEU A 89 11.26 0.60 9.50
N PHE A 90 10.48 1.50 8.90
CA PHE A 90 10.99 2.67 8.20
C PHE A 90 10.60 3.97 8.90
N GLN A 91 11.52 4.92 8.91
CA GLN A 91 11.24 6.33 9.16
C GLN A 91 11.08 7.06 7.83
N SER A 92 10.07 7.93 7.73
CA SER A 92 9.87 8.83 6.59
C SER A 92 10.08 10.28 7.02
N ASN A 93 11.15 10.90 6.52
CA ASN A 93 11.40 12.34 6.71
C ASN A 93 10.90 13.11 5.48
N LEU A 94 9.86 13.93 5.65
CA LEU A 94 9.23 14.67 4.56
C LEU A 94 9.98 15.98 4.28
N SER A 95 10.24 16.23 2.99
CA SER A 95 10.77 17.51 2.51
C SER A 95 10.00 17.98 1.26
N PRO A 96 10.12 19.26 0.86
CA PRO A 96 9.54 19.75 -0.39
C PRO A 96 10.00 18.96 -1.63
N GLN A 97 11.19 18.34 -1.59
CA GLN A 97 11.76 17.54 -2.67
C GLN A 97 11.26 16.10 -2.67
N GLY A 98 10.64 15.64 -1.58
CA GLY A 98 10.12 14.28 -1.42
C GLY A 98 10.41 13.70 -0.04
N ALA A 99 9.91 12.49 0.19
CA ALA A 99 10.18 11.72 1.40
C ALA A 99 11.54 11.01 1.29
N VAL A 100 12.37 11.15 2.32
CA VAL A 100 13.57 10.33 2.51
C VAL A 100 13.24 9.20 3.49
N TYR A 101 13.43 7.96 3.05
CA TYR A 101 13.14 6.78 3.85
C TYR A 101 14.42 6.19 4.44
N THR A 102 14.42 6.00 5.76
CA THR A 102 15.52 5.36 6.49
C THR A 102 15.02 4.05 7.09
N LYS A 103 15.69 2.93 6.77
CA LYS A 103 15.44 1.65 7.43
C LYS A 103 15.98 1.72 8.86
N LEU A 104 15.09 1.65 9.84
CA LEU A 104 15.44 1.67 11.27
C LEU A 104 15.70 0.27 11.82
N ALA A 105 14.91 -0.71 11.39
CA ALA A 105 15.03 -2.09 11.84
C ALA A 105 14.57 -3.08 10.76
N GLU A 106 14.97 -4.33 10.92
CA GLU A 106 14.67 -5.47 10.06
C GLU A 106 14.38 -6.68 10.93
N PHE A 107 13.31 -7.40 10.62
CA PHE A 107 12.84 -8.57 11.36
C PHE A 107 12.60 -9.70 10.37
N ALA A 108 13.22 -10.87 10.59
CA ALA A 108 12.92 -12.04 9.78
C ALA A 108 11.50 -12.54 10.08
N LEU A 109 10.71 -12.77 9.03
CA LEU A 109 9.47 -13.51 9.10
C LEU A 109 9.86 -14.99 8.99
N GLY A 110 9.64 -15.75 10.08
CA GLY A 110 9.92 -17.18 10.10
C GLY A 110 9.21 -17.91 8.95
N ARG A 111 9.76 -19.05 8.54
CA ARG A 111 9.06 -19.94 7.61
C ARG A 111 7.90 -20.64 8.30
#